data_AF-A0A7C3TBI5-F1
#
_entry.id   AF-A0A7C3TBI5-F1
#
_cell.length_a   1.000
_cell.length_b   1.000
_cell.length_c   1.000
_cell.angle_alpha   90.00
_cell.angle_beta   90.00
_cell.angle_gamma   90.00
#
_symmetry.space_group_name_H-M   'P 1'
#
loop_
_entity.id
_entity.type
_entity.pdbx_description
1 polymer ?
#
loop_
_entity_poly.entity_id
_entity_poly.type
_entity_poly.pdbx_seq_one_letter_code
_entity_poly.pdbx_strand_id
1 'polypeptide(L)'
;MSRDMGEGLVIQMTIFNANRMLKVIKDPDKLSWEWAPHHLDVAARWLPKKGFKILPKIFDRNYIPNAVGDEGDKLITSVRGCLLRPYEVGEEPRPIWSESVLELPEMREELKRIIEEEVLDMSFEEEVVKDMEKWHGSEVYYKADEESLYEDRWTLKRFGEVLTLLADCMDQVKRTERLPLFFEFYIS
;
A
#
# COMPACT_ATOMS: atom_id res chain seq x y z
N MET A 1 14.00 -15.32 18.56
CA MET A 1 14.06 -14.90 17.15
C MET A 1 12.63 -14.80 16.68
N SER A 2 12.05 -13.60 16.69
CA SER A 2 10.81 -13.39 15.95
C SER A 2 11.13 -13.66 14.49
N ARG A 3 10.30 -14.47 13.83
CA ARG A 3 10.26 -14.48 12.38
C ARG A 3 9.94 -13.05 11.98
N ASP A 4 10.74 -12.44 11.12
CA ASP A 4 10.32 -11.25 10.39
C ASP A 4 9.15 -11.69 9.51
N MET A 5 7.94 -11.65 10.09
CA MET A 5 6.70 -11.80 9.34
C MET A 5 6.58 -10.54 8.51
N GLY A 6 6.31 -10.68 7.22
CA GLY A 6 6.02 -9.54 6.38
C GLY A 6 4.71 -8.89 6.82
N GLU A 7 4.46 -7.74 6.24
CA GLU A 7 3.47 -6.81 6.74
C GLU A 7 2.29 -6.84 5.79
N GLY A 8 1.18 -7.31 6.34
CA GLY A 8 -0.01 -7.64 5.57
C GLY A 8 -0.84 -6.40 5.27
N LEU A 9 -1.48 -6.40 4.10
CA LEU A 9 -2.58 -5.48 3.84
C LEU A 9 -3.80 -5.90 4.67
N VAL A 10 -4.25 -5.03 5.57
CA VAL A 10 -5.47 -5.21 6.34
C VAL A 10 -6.57 -4.34 5.76
N ILE A 11 -7.74 -4.93 5.53
CA ILE A 11 -8.94 -4.23 5.04
C ILE A 11 -10.04 -4.36 6.09
N GLN A 12 -10.54 -3.23 6.57
CA GLN A 12 -11.56 -3.15 7.61
C GLN A 12 -12.85 -2.56 7.08
N MET A 13 -13.98 -3.20 7.38
CA MET A 13 -15.30 -2.70 7.01
C MET A 13 -16.40 -3.34 7.85
N THR A 14 -17.60 -2.77 7.77
CA THR A 14 -18.79 -3.40 8.36
C THR A 14 -19.12 -4.73 7.67
N ILE A 15 -19.77 -5.65 8.39
CA ILE A 15 -20.22 -6.95 7.84
C ILE A 15 -21.07 -6.77 6.58
N PHE A 16 -21.86 -5.71 6.52
CA PHE A 16 -22.70 -5.42 5.36
C PHE A 16 -21.90 -5.05 4.11
N ASN A 17 -20.85 -4.23 4.25
CA ASN A 17 -19.93 -3.93 3.16
C ASN A 17 -19.09 -5.15 2.78
N ALA A 18 -18.64 -5.95 3.76
CA ALA A 18 -17.91 -7.19 3.49
C ALA A 18 -18.73 -8.15 2.64
N ASN A 19 -20.01 -8.34 2.99
CA ASN A 19 -20.93 -9.18 2.21
C ASN A 19 -21.09 -8.68 0.76
N ARG A 20 -21.15 -7.36 0.54
CA ARG A 20 -21.23 -6.80 -0.82
C ARG A 20 -19.95 -7.01 -1.60
N MET A 21 -18.81 -6.74 -0.98
CA MET A 21 -17.51 -6.94 -1.58
C MET A 21 -17.31 -8.39 -2.00
N LEU A 22 -17.65 -9.34 -1.12
CA LEU A 22 -17.51 -10.77 -1.40
C LEU A 22 -18.47 -11.27 -2.49
N LYS A 23 -19.63 -10.65 -2.70
CA LYS A 23 -20.50 -10.97 -3.86
C LYS A 23 -19.84 -10.61 -5.20
N VAL A 24 -19.01 -9.56 -5.21
CA VAL A 24 -18.30 -9.10 -6.40
C VAL A 24 -16.99 -9.87 -6.60
N ILE A 25 -16.13 -9.87 -5.58
CA ILE A 25 -14.78 -10.45 -5.64
C ILE A 25 -14.82 -11.99 -5.64
N LYS A 26 -15.81 -12.58 -4.95
CA LYS A 26 -16.07 -14.02 -4.78
C LYS A 26 -15.01 -14.81 -4.02
N ASP A 27 -13.75 -14.47 -4.22
CA ASP A 27 -12.59 -15.17 -3.69
C ASP A 27 -11.75 -14.21 -2.83
N PRO A 28 -11.85 -14.28 -1.49
CA PRO A 28 -11.16 -13.38 -0.59
C PRO A 28 -9.63 -13.54 -0.62
N ASP A 29 -9.09 -14.68 -1.06
CA ASP A 29 -7.64 -14.89 -1.16
C ASP A 29 -7.02 -13.94 -2.18
N LYS A 30 -7.84 -13.40 -3.11
CA LYS A 30 -7.43 -12.36 -4.04
C LYS A 30 -7.13 -11.02 -3.39
N LEU A 31 -7.46 -10.83 -2.12
CA LEU A 31 -7.15 -9.62 -1.34
C LEU A 31 -5.92 -9.81 -0.44
N SER A 32 -5.30 -10.99 -0.46
CA SER A 32 -4.08 -11.24 0.30
C SER A 32 -2.88 -10.58 -0.37
N TRP A 33 -2.09 -9.89 0.46
CA TRP A 33 -0.83 -9.28 0.10
C TRP A 33 0.02 -9.08 1.35
N GLU A 34 1.33 -9.25 1.21
CA GLU A 34 2.32 -9.11 2.28
C GLU A 34 3.65 -8.66 1.66
N TRP A 35 4.39 -7.77 2.34
CA TRP A 35 5.74 -7.38 1.95
C TRP A 35 6.61 -7.10 3.17
N ALA A 36 7.93 -7.29 3.06
CA ALA A 36 8.81 -7.14 4.21
C ALA A 36 8.93 -5.66 4.66
N PRO A 37 9.06 -5.39 5.98
CA PRO A 37 9.11 -4.03 6.52
C PRO A 37 10.16 -3.11 5.87
N HIS A 38 11.39 -3.61 5.66
CA HIS A 38 12.48 -2.83 5.08
C HIS A 38 12.19 -2.44 3.62
N HIS A 39 11.54 -3.32 2.88
CA HIS A 39 11.15 -3.07 1.51
C HIS A 39 10.08 -1.98 1.41
N LEU A 40 9.12 -1.96 2.33
CA LEU A 40 8.12 -0.89 2.44
C LEU A 40 8.78 0.48 2.68
N ASP A 41 9.70 0.55 3.64
CA ASP A 41 10.43 1.78 3.98
C ASP A 41 11.24 2.30 2.80
N VAL A 42 11.87 1.40 2.04
CA VAL A 42 12.62 1.75 0.83
C VAL A 42 11.66 2.17 -0.29
N ALA A 43 10.56 1.46 -0.50
CA ALA A 43 9.55 1.79 -1.51
C ALA A 43 8.97 3.20 -1.30
N ALA A 44 8.68 3.58 -0.05
CA ALA A 44 8.20 4.92 0.30
C ALA A 44 9.16 6.04 -0.12
N ARG A 45 10.49 5.79 -0.10
CA ARG A 45 11.53 6.75 -0.51
C ARG A 45 11.93 6.63 -1.98
N TRP A 46 11.76 5.44 -2.56
CA TRP A 46 12.18 5.12 -3.92
C TRP A 46 11.18 5.57 -4.97
N LEU A 47 9.90 5.23 -4.78
CA LEU A 47 8.84 5.52 -5.74
C LEU A 47 8.66 7.02 -6.06
N PRO A 48 8.88 7.97 -5.13
CA PRO A 48 8.90 9.40 -5.48
C PRO A 48 9.94 9.75 -6.54
N LYS A 49 11.11 9.09 -6.54
CA LYS A 49 12.16 9.26 -7.56
C LYS A 49 11.70 8.80 -8.95
N LYS A 50 10.67 7.95 -9.01
CA LYS A 50 10.02 7.44 -10.23
C LYS A 50 8.71 8.18 -10.57
N GLY A 51 8.45 9.29 -9.89
CA GLY A 51 7.33 10.19 -10.15
C GLY A 51 5.98 9.77 -9.54
N PHE A 52 5.98 8.82 -8.61
CA PHE A 52 4.78 8.48 -7.83
C PHE A 52 4.57 9.49 -6.70
N LYS A 53 3.32 9.87 -6.44
CA LYS A 53 2.93 10.92 -5.50
C LYS A 53 2.09 10.39 -4.35
N ILE A 54 1.14 9.48 -4.62
CA ILE A 54 0.18 8.98 -3.64
C ILE A 54 0.65 7.64 -3.07
N LEU A 55 0.92 6.66 -3.95
CA LEU A 55 1.33 5.31 -3.60
C LEU A 55 2.50 5.25 -2.58
N PRO A 56 3.57 6.07 -2.68
CA PRO A 56 4.68 5.99 -1.72
C PRO A 56 4.24 6.33 -0.29
N LYS A 57 3.21 7.16 -0.14
CA LYS A 57 2.68 7.56 1.18
C LYS A 57 1.92 6.42 1.85
N ILE A 58 1.32 5.51 1.07
CA ILE A 58 0.68 4.29 1.60
C ILE A 58 1.70 3.37 2.26
N PHE A 59 2.93 3.30 1.72
CA PHE A 59 4.02 2.52 2.30
C PHE A 59 4.74 3.24 3.46
N ASP A 60 4.56 4.55 3.61
CA ASP A 60 5.12 5.31 4.73
C ASP A 60 4.27 5.13 6.00
N ARG A 61 4.76 4.31 6.92
CA ARG A 61 4.11 4.03 8.22
C ARG A 61 3.97 5.27 9.10
N ASN A 62 4.80 6.27 8.87
CA ASN A 62 4.82 7.52 9.63
C ASN A 62 4.13 8.66 8.88
N TYR A 63 3.39 8.34 7.81
CA TYR A 63 2.66 9.33 7.04
C TYR A 63 1.64 10.06 7.92
N ILE A 64 1.76 11.39 7.96
CA ILE A 64 0.82 12.28 8.63
C ILE A 64 0.17 13.19 7.57
N PRO A 65 -1.16 13.12 7.38
CA PRO A 65 -1.84 13.96 6.39
C PRO A 65 -1.71 15.45 6.75
N ASN A 66 -1.46 16.29 5.75
CA ASN A 66 -1.15 17.72 5.84
C ASN A 66 0.23 18.09 6.43
N ALA A 67 1.09 17.12 6.76
CA ALA A 67 2.39 17.45 7.38
C ALA A 67 3.43 17.96 6.37
N VAL A 68 3.48 17.39 5.16
CA VAL A 68 4.50 17.71 4.15
C VAL A 68 4.03 18.81 3.19
N GLY A 69 2.74 18.81 2.82
CA GLY A 69 2.15 19.82 1.93
C GLY A 69 2.58 19.69 0.46
N ASP A 70 3.15 18.55 0.05
CA ASP A 70 3.44 18.24 -1.35
C ASP A 70 2.16 17.95 -2.15
N GLU A 71 2.31 17.69 -3.46
CA GLU A 71 1.15 17.45 -4.33
C GLU A 71 0.37 16.19 -3.96
N GLY A 72 1.05 15.09 -3.61
CA GLY A 72 0.39 13.85 -3.18
C GLY A 72 -0.39 14.04 -1.89
N ASP A 73 0.17 14.78 -0.93
CA ASP A 73 -0.49 15.11 0.33
C ASP A 73 -1.74 15.96 0.09
N LYS A 74 -1.68 16.95 -0.81
CA LYS A 74 -2.85 17.74 -1.24
C LYS A 74 -3.94 16.88 -1.87
N LEU A 75 -3.58 15.93 -2.73
CA LEU A 75 -4.54 15.02 -3.36
C LEU A 75 -5.23 14.16 -2.31
N ILE A 76 -4.47 13.50 -1.43
CA ILE A 76 -4.99 12.65 -0.36
C ILE A 76 -5.91 13.44 0.58
N THR A 77 -5.48 14.62 1.01
CA THR A 77 -6.23 15.45 1.96
C THR A 77 -7.51 16.02 1.34
N SER A 78 -7.53 16.31 0.04
CA SER A 78 -8.72 16.81 -0.67
C SER A 78 -9.91 15.85 -0.63
N VAL A 79 -9.66 14.54 -0.57
CA VAL A 79 -10.68 13.49 -0.47
C VAL A 79 -10.78 12.86 0.91
N ARG A 80 -10.05 13.41 1.90
CA ARG A 80 -9.88 12.81 3.23
C ARG A 80 -9.45 11.33 3.15
N GLY A 81 -8.58 11.01 2.21
CA GLY A 81 -8.16 9.65 1.87
C GLY A 81 -7.29 8.96 2.91
N CYS A 82 -6.83 9.70 3.92
CA CYS A 82 -6.09 9.14 5.05
C CYS A 82 -6.50 9.85 6.34
N LEU A 83 -6.65 9.06 7.40
CA LEU A 83 -6.86 9.49 8.78
C LEU A 83 -5.72 8.91 9.63
N LEU A 84 -5.51 9.47 10.82
CA LEU A 84 -4.67 8.82 11.83
C LEU A 84 -5.55 8.04 12.78
N ARG A 85 -5.19 6.79 13.06
CA ARG A 85 -5.85 6.00 14.10
C ARG A 85 -5.82 6.79 15.42
N PRO A 86 -6.96 6.92 16.14
CA PRO A 86 -6.96 7.54 17.45
C PRO A 86 -6.00 6.79 18.38
N TYR A 87 -5.20 7.53 19.16
CA TYR A 87 -4.29 6.96 20.15
C TYR A 87 -5.07 6.05 21.12
N GLU A 88 -4.79 4.74 21.10
CA GLU A 88 -4.92 3.95 22.33
C GLU A 88 -3.70 4.26 23.21
N VAL A 89 -3.87 4.32 24.54
CA VAL A 89 -2.80 4.77 25.45
C VAL A 89 -1.55 3.90 25.27
N GLY A 90 -0.51 4.48 24.67
CA GLY A 90 0.78 3.82 24.43
C GLY A 90 1.06 3.39 22.98
N GLU A 91 0.11 3.55 22.05
CA GLU A 91 0.34 3.25 20.62
C GLU A 91 0.78 4.49 19.83
N GLU A 92 1.71 4.29 18.90
CA GLU A 92 2.08 5.31 17.91
C GLU A 92 0.93 5.50 16.89
N PRO A 93 0.65 6.74 16.46
CA PRO A 93 -0.40 7.01 15.50
C PRO A 93 -0.04 6.38 14.15
N ARG A 94 -0.96 5.59 13.58
CA ARG A 94 -0.77 4.93 12.28
C ARG A 94 -1.71 5.49 11.22
N PRO A 95 -1.26 5.62 9.96
CA PRO A 95 -2.13 6.01 8.86
C PRO A 95 -3.15 4.92 8.56
N ILE A 96 -4.42 5.31 8.52
CA ILE A 96 -5.54 4.50 8.06
C ILE A 96 -6.06 5.14 6.79
N TRP A 97 -6.09 4.37 5.71
CA TRP A 97 -6.51 4.82 4.39
C TRP A 97 -8.01 4.58 4.21
N SER A 98 -8.73 5.61 3.79
CA SER A 98 -10.14 5.49 3.38
C SER A 98 -10.22 5.04 1.92
N GLU A 99 -11.27 4.31 1.57
CA GLU A 99 -11.56 3.93 0.19
C GLU A 99 -11.57 5.12 -0.78
N SER A 100 -11.84 6.34 -0.31
CA SER A 100 -11.89 7.54 -1.13
C SER A 100 -10.57 7.84 -1.85
N VAL A 101 -9.43 7.40 -1.30
CA VAL A 101 -8.13 7.56 -1.98
C VAL A 101 -8.08 6.79 -3.31
N LEU A 102 -8.83 5.68 -3.41
CA LEU A 102 -8.91 4.86 -4.63
C LEU A 102 -9.89 5.45 -5.67
N GLU A 103 -10.67 6.47 -5.31
CA GLU A 103 -11.50 7.23 -6.26
C GLU A 103 -10.68 8.29 -7.02
N LEU A 104 -9.47 8.64 -6.56
CA LEU A 104 -8.60 9.61 -7.22
C LEU A 104 -8.10 9.07 -8.57
N PRO A 105 -8.26 9.82 -9.68
CA PRO A 105 -7.70 9.45 -10.98
C PRO A 105 -6.18 9.22 -10.92
N GLU A 106 -5.44 10.06 -10.20
CA GLU A 106 -3.99 9.97 -10.05
C GLU A 106 -3.59 8.66 -9.33
N MET A 107 -4.36 8.24 -8.32
CA MET A 107 -4.13 6.97 -7.65
C MET A 107 -4.35 5.80 -8.61
N ARG A 108 -5.42 5.84 -9.42
CA ARG A 108 -5.70 4.79 -10.41
C ARG A 108 -4.63 4.71 -11.50
N GLU A 109 -4.09 5.86 -11.93
CA GLU A 109 -2.96 5.90 -12.86
C GLU A 109 -1.69 5.30 -12.24
N GLU A 110 -1.37 5.63 -10.99
CA GLU A 110 -0.24 5.04 -10.27
C GLU A 110 -0.39 3.51 -10.10
N LEU A 111 -1.58 3.02 -9.76
CA LEU A 111 -1.87 1.59 -9.67
C LEU A 111 -1.68 0.90 -11.02
N LYS A 112 -2.19 1.50 -12.10
CA LYS A 112 -1.99 0.97 -13.45
C LYS A 112 -0.51 0.86 -13.81
N ARG A 113 0.29 1.89 -13.49
CA ARG A 113 1.74 1.90 -13.76
C ARG A 113 2.48 0.76 -13.06
N ILE A 114 2.23 0.51 -11.77
CA ILE A 114 2.91 -0.60 -11.08
C ILE A 114 2.45 -2.00 -11.55
N ILE A 115 1.29 -2.10 -12.20
CA ILE A 115 0.79 -3.37 -12.77
C ILE A 115 1.42 -3.65 -14.15
N GLU A 116 1.59 -2.59 -14.96
CA GLU A 116 1.99 -2.69 -16.37
C GLU A 116 3.50 -2.47 -16.61
N GLU A 117 4.18 -1.73 -15.74
CA GLU A 117 5.58 -1.32 -15.90
C GLU A 117 6.52 -2.02 -14.92
N GLU A 118 7.78 -2.22 -15.31
CA GLU A 118 8.84 -2.62 -14.40
C GLU A 118 9.40 -1.42 -13.63
N VAL A 119 8.75 -1.06 -12.52
CA VAL A 119 9.06 0.16 -11.75
C VAL A 119 10.32 0.02 -10.89
N LEU A 120 10.55 -1.16 -10.31
CA LEU A 120 11.70 -1.47 -9.47
C LEU A 120 12.87 -1.94 -10.34
N ASP A 121 14.09 -1.55 -9.99
CA ASP A 121 15.32 -1.94 -10.67
C ASP A 121 16.38 -2.36 -9.64
N MET A 122 17.56 -2.82 -10.08
CA MET A 122 18.61 -3.27 -9.16
C MET A 122 19.03 -2.20 -8.14
N SER A 123 18.89 -0.92 -8.45
CA SER A 123 19.22 0.13 -7.49
C SER A 123 18.19 0.27 -6.36
N PHE A 124 16.96 -0.22 -6.54
CA PHE A 124 16.04 -0.43 -5.43
C PHE A 124 16.56 -1.52 -4.47
N GLU A 125 16.95 -2.69 -4.99
CA GLU A 125 17.49 -3.79 -4.18
C GLU A 125 18.74 -3.37 -3.38
N GLU A 126 19.63 -2.61 -4.02
CA GLU A 126 20.81 -2.06 -3.34
C GLU A 126 20.43 -1.10 -2.21
N GLU A 127 19.33 -0.36 -2.32
CA GLU A 127 18.80 0.46 -1.22
C GLU A 127 18.19 -0.39 -0.11
N VAL A 128 17.55 -1.52 -0.43
CA VAL A 128 17.08 -2.50 0.56
C VAL A 128 18.24 -3.07 1.36
N VAL A 129 19.30 -3.55 0.70
CA VAL A 129 20.50 -4.07 1.38
C VAL A 129 21.07 -3.02 2.34
N LYS A 130 21.24 -1.77 1.87
CA LYS A 130 21.77 -0.68 2.71
C LYS A 130 20.87 -0.36 3.91
N ASP A 131 19.55 -0.40 3.73
CA ASP A 131 18.61 -0.17 4.82
C ASP A 131 18.69 -1.30 5.86
N MET A 132 18.72 -2.56 5.41
CA MET A 132 18.86 -3.71 6.31
C MET A 132 20.21 -3.71 7.05
N GLU A 133 21.33 -3.42 6.37
CA GLU A 133 22.65 -3.31 6.99
C GLU A 133 22.70 -2.21 8.05
N LYS A 134 22.00 -1.10 7.84
CA LYS A 134 21.93 0.01 8.80
C LYS A 134 21.23 -0.40 10.09
N TRP A 135 20.20 -1.22 10.01
CA TRP A 135 19.39 -1.63 11.17
C TRP A 135 19.92 -2.90 11.87
N HIS A 136 20.48 -3.83 11.10
CA HIS A 136 20.86 -5.17 11.57
C HIS A 136 22.37 -5.44 11.56
N GLY A 137 23.17 -4.48 11.07
CA GLY A 137 24.62 -4.65 10.89
C GLY A 137 24.98 -5.39 9.59
N SER A 138 26.28 -5.51 9.29
CA SER A 138 26.79 -6.05 8.01
C SER A 138 26.64 -7.58 7.84
N GLU A 139 26.01 -8.28 8.78
CA GLU A 139 25.83 -9.74 8.74
C GLU A 139 24.47 -10.17 8.15
N VAL A 140 23.74 -9.26 7.46
CA VAL A 140 22.47 -9.59 6.81
C VAL A 140 22.69 -10.58 5.66
N TYR A 141 21.89 -11.65 5.62
CA TYR A 141 21.94 -12.66 4.56
C TYR A 141 21.23 -12.25 3.27
N TYR A 142 20.53 -11.10 3.25
CA TYR A 142 19.86 -10.58 2.07
C TYR A 142 20.86 -10.07 1.04
N LYS A 143 20.64 -10.39 -0.23
CA LYS A 143 21.47 -9.97 -1.35
C LYS A 143 20.60 -9.33 -2.41
N ALA A 144 21.09 -8.22 -2.95
CA ALA A 144 20.52 -7.63 -4.14
C ALA A 144 20.88 -8.52 -5.35
N ASP A 145 19.90 -9.25 -5.87
CA ASP A 145 20.04 -10.05 -7.09
C ASP A 145 18.76 -10.06 -7.94
N GLU A 146 18.80 -10.74 -9.08
CA GLU A 146 17.68 -10.78 -10.02
C GLU A 146 16.47 -11.56 -9.47
N GLU A 147 16.70 -12.52 -8.57
CA GLU A 147 15.63 -13.32 -7.96
C GLU A 147 14.88 -12.47 -6.93
N SER A 148 15.60 -11.78 -6.04
CA SER A 148 15.00 -10.86 -5.07
C SER A 148 14.23 -9.72 -5.76
N LEU A 149 14.83 -9.11 -6.78
CA LEU A 149 14.16 -8.06 -7.56
C LEU A 149 12.89 -8.58 -8.26
N TYR A 150 12.90 -9.82 -8.76
CA TYR A 150 11.73 -10.42 -9.38
C TYR A 150 10.59 -10.59 -8.37
N GLU A 151 10.89 -11.08 -7.17
CA GLU A 151 9.92 -11.21 -6.07
C GLU A 151 9.35 -9.85 -5.65
N ASP A 152 10.18 -8.81 -5.57
CA ASP A 152 9.75 -7.47 -5.19
C ASP A 152 8.89 -6.80 -6.26
N ARG A 153 9.25 -6.97 -7.54
CA ARG A 153 8.41 -6.54 -8.67
C ARG A 153 7.06 -7.25 -8.65
N TRP A 154 7.06 -8.57 -8.42
CA TRP A 154 5.83 -9.35 -8.32
C TRP A 154 4.97 -8.87 -7.15
N THR A 155 5.59 -8.64 -5.98
CA THR A 155 4.90 -8.18 -4.77
C THR A 155 4.29 -6.79 -4.96
N LEU A 156 5.04 -5.84 -5.52
CA LEU A 156 4.53 -4.50 -5.83
C LEU A 156 3.38 -4.55 -6.84
N LYS A 157 3.53 -5.35 -7.91
CA LYS A 157 2.45 -5.57 -8.89
C LYS A 157 1.21 -6.15 -8.22
N ARG A 158 1.38 -7.14 -7.35
CA ARG A 158 0.29 -7.79 -6.64
C ARG A 158 -0.46 -6.80 -5.74
N PHE A 159 0.25 -5.88 -5.08
CA PHE A 159 -0.37 -4.78 -4.34
C PHE A 159 -1.28 -3.93 -5.24
N GLY A 160 -0.76 -3.57 -6.42
CA GLY A 160 -1.49 -2.85 -7.44
C GLY A 160 -2.78 -3.54 -7.83
N GLU A 161 -2.70 -4.84 -8.15
CA GLU A 161 -3.85 -5.66 -8.52
C GLU A 161 -4.91 -5.72 -7.41
N VAL A 162 -4.50 -5.83 -6.14
CA VAL A 162 -5.41 -5.84 -5.00
C VAL A 162 -6.15 -4.51 -4.86
N LEU A 163 -5.44 -3.38 -4.88
CA LEU A 163 -6.07 -2.06 -4.77
C LEU A 163 -6.95 -1.73 -5.99
N THR A 164 -6.55 -2.13 -7.19
CA THR A 164 -7.39 -2.01 -8.40
C THR A 164 -8.66 -2.86 -8.28
N LEU A 165 -8.55 -4.10 -7.80
CA LEU A 165 -9.71 -4.97 -7.56
C LEU A 165 -10.69 -4.36 -6.55
N LEU A 166 -10.18 -3.72 -5.50
CA LEU A 166 -11.00 -2.99 -4.52
C LEU A 166 -11.70 -1.79 -5.17
N ALA A 167 -10.97 -0.99 -5.95
CA ALA A 167 -11.52 0.17 -6.65
C ALA A 167 -12.63 -0.23 -7.65
N ASP A 168 -12.39 -1.28 -8.44
CA ASP A 168 -13.37 -1.83 -9.38
C ASP A 168 -14.60 -2.40 -8.66
N CYS A 169 -14.40 -3.01 -7.49
CA CYS A 169 -15.48 -3.49 -6.64
C CYS A 169 -16.36 -2.32 -6.14
N MET A 170 -15.78 -1.19 -5.75
CA MET A 170 -16.53 0.02 -5.39
C MET A 170 -17.39 0.49 -6.55
N ASP A 171 -16.81 0.57 -7.75
CA ASP A 171 -17.51 0.99 -8.96
C ASP A 171 -18.66 0.05 -9.31
N GLN A 172 -18.44 -1.26 -9.20
CA GLN A 172 -19.47 -2.26 -9.48
C GLN A 172 -20.63 -2.17 -8.49
N VAL A 173 -20.37 -2.15 -7.19
CA VAL A 173 -21.42 -2.03 -6.16
C VAL A 173 -22.22 -0.74 -6.34
N LYS A 174 -21.54 0.38 -6.60
CA LYS A 174 -22.19 1.68 -6.86
C LYS A 174 -23.10 1.62 -8.09
N ARG A 175 -22.69 0.94 -9.16
CA ARG A 175 -23.50 0.78 -10.38
C ARG A 175 -24.68 -0.18 -10.20
N THR A 176 -24.48 -1.31 -9.52
CA THR A 176 -25.50 -2.36 -9.43
C THR A 176 -26.50 -2.13 -8.30
N GLU A 177 -26.03 -1.69 -7.13
CA GLU A 177 -26.86 -1.50 -5.94
C GLU A 177 -27.23 -0.04 -5.68
N ARG A 178 -26.65 0.91 -6.43
CA ARG A 178 -26.80 2.37 -6.18
C ARG A 178 -26.42 2.78 -4.76
N LEU A 179 -25.52 2.03 -4.14
CA LEU A 179 -25.09 2.22 -2.77
C LEU A 179 -23.55 2.31 -2.75
N PRO A 180 -22.97 3.19 -1.92
CA PRO A 180 -21.53 3.24 -1.74
C PRO A 180 -21.03 1.98 -1.01
N LEU A 181 -19.78 1.61 -1.30
CA LEU A 181 -19.03 0.58 -0.58
C LEU A 181 -17.95 1.30 0.24
N PHE A 182 -18.04 1.21 1.57
CA PHE A 182 -17.10 1.87 2.48
C PHE A 182 -16.17 0.85 3.14
N PHE A 183 -14.87 1.15 3.14
CA PHE A 183 -13.87 0.37 3.85
C PHE A 183 -12.63 1.21 4.12
N GLU A 184 -11.91 0.83 5.16
CA GLU A 184 -10.60 1.37 5.47
C GLU A 184 -9.55 0.31 5.23
N PHE A 185 -8.30 0.71 5.00
CA PHE A 185 -7.18 -0.21 4.88
C PHE A 185 -5.89 0.36 5.45
N TYR A 186 -4.98 -0.52 5.87
CA TYR A 186 -3.65 -0.16 6.35
C TYR A 186 -2.69 -1.35 6.19
N ILE A 187 -1.40 -1.10 6.28
CA ILE A 187 -0.36 -2.12 6.34
C ILE A 187 -0.03 -2.35 7.82
N SER A 188 -0.07 -3.62 8.27
CA SER A 188 0.04 -3.96 9.70
C SER A 188 1.40 -3.65 10.32
#